data_AF-A0A929KCN0-F1
#
_entry.id   AF-A0A929KCN0-F1
#
_cell.length_a   1.000
_cell.length_b   1.000
_cell.length_c   1.000
_cell.angle_alpha   90.00
_cell.angle_beta   90.00
_cell.angle_gamma   90.00
#
_symmetry.space_group_name_H-M   'P 1'
#
loop_
_entity.id
_entity.type
_entity.pdbx_description
1 polymer ?
#
loop_
_entity_poly.entity_id
_entity_poly.type
_entity_poly.pdbx_seq_one_letter_code
_entity_poly.pdbx_strand_id
1 'polypeptide(L)'
;ILNFKEIDNELVNIIVPFWKLIWEKENPAIDQKTRYLLSLANGVGGGRYRQATRELIKGYAAGVAVKELDELFSMFVWNQGVGTFASEIGPSPLFGAYMIIKNLEKKGKSRSEIVKDLVEQFGEKNPAVGTVYKGKK
;
A
#
# COMPACT_ATOMS: atom_id res chain seq x y z
N ILE A 1 12.40 2.87 9.82
CA ILE A 1 11.62 3.77 10.72
C ILE A 1 11.85 5.18 10.23
N LEU A 2 10.76 5.91 9.98
CA LEU A 2 10.74 7.30 9.52
C LEU A 2 11.67 8.19 10.36
N ASN A 3 12.03 9.36 9.83
CA ASN A 3 12.87 10.38 10.47
C ASN A 3 12.34 10.91 11.82
N PHE A 4 11.39 10.24 12.49
CA PHE A 4 10.87 10.60 13.80
C PHE A 4 11.96 10.71 14.86
N LYS A 5 13.01 9.89 14.79
CA LYS A 5 14.14 10.00 15.71
C LYS A 5 14.91 11.33 15.54
N GLU A 6 14.95 11.85 14.32
CA GLU A 6 15.53 13.17 14.02
C GLU A 6 14.64 14.31 14.53
N ILE A 7 13.37 14.02 14.87
CA ILE A 7 12.44 14.97 15.46
C ILE A 7 12.53 14.89 16.99
N ASP A 8 12.27 13.71 17.57
CA ASP A 8 12.24 13.48 19.01
C ASP A 8 12.35 11.98 19.34
N ASN A 9 13.19 11.62 20.31
CA ASN A 9 13.31 10.24 20.79
C ASN A 9 12.06 9.78 21.56
N GLU A 10 11.38 10.65 22.29
CA GLU A 10 10.13 10.33 22.99
C GLU A 10 9.03 9.99 21.99
N LEU A 11 8.98 10.70 20.85
CA LEU A 11 8.05 10.38 19.76
C LEU A 11 8.28 8.97 19.23
N VAL A 12 9.53 8.51 19.09
CA VAL A 12 9.83 7.13 18.68
C VAL A 12 9.32 6.13 19.71
N ASN A 13 9.51 6.42 21.01
CA ASN A 13 9.06 5.57 22.10
C ASN A 13 7.53 5.44 22.16
N ILE A 14 6.79 6.40 21.62
CA ILE A 14 5.32 6.34 21.50
C ILE A 14 4.90 5.62 20.21
N ILE A 15 5.52 5.95 19.08
CA ILE A 15 5.10 5.46 17.76
C ILE A 15 5.41 3.98 17.57
N VAL A 16 6.54 3.46 18.09
CA VAL A 16 6.89 2.04 17.92
C VAL A 16 5.89 1.11 18.62
N PRO A 17 5.53 1.32 19.90
CA PRO A 17 4.46 0.54 20.53
C PRO A 17 3.11 0.71 19.86
N PHE A 18 2.76 1.92 19.41
CA PHE A 18 1.53 2.15 18.66
C PHE A 18 1.50 1.32 17.37
N TRP A 19 2.61 1.29 16.62
CA TRP A 19 2.72 0.45 15.42
C TRP A 19 2.48 -1.02 15.72
N LYS A 20 3.10 -1.54 16.79
CA LYS A 20 2.89 -2.93 17.24
C LYS A 20 1.45 -3.20 17.61
N LEU A 21 0.80 -2.29 18.34
CA LEU A 21 -0.61 -2.41 18.71
C LEU A 21 -1.53 -2.51 17.48
N ILE A 22 -1.21 -1.79 16.40
CA ILE A 22 -2.02 -1.80 15.18
C ILE A 22 -1.72 -3.00 14.30
N TRP A 23 -0.45 -3.34 14.07
CA TRP A 23 -0.04 -4.30 13.04
C TRP A 23 0.42 -5.66 13.57
N GLU A 24 0.87 -5.73 14.82
CA GLU A 24 1.47 -6.92 15.43
C GLU A 24 0.67 -7.39 16.66
N LYS A 25 -0.60 -6.99 16.76
CA LYS A 25 -1.50 -7.40 17.85
C LYS A 25 -1.67 -8.92 17.85
N GLU A 26 -1.37 -9.54 18.98
CA GLU A 26 -1.68 -10.96 19.22
C GLU A 26 -3.19 -11.20 19.19
N ASN A 27 -3.63 -12.31 18.57
CA ASN A 27 -5.03 -12.72 18.41
C ASN A 27 -5.94 -11.57 17.91
N PRO A 28 -5.67 -11.01 16.72
CA PRO A 28 -6.42 -9.87 16.22
C PRO A 28 -7.83 -10.28 15.78
N ALA A 29 -8.84 -9.48 16.13
CA ALA A 29 -10.23 -9.71 15.72
C ALA A 29 -10.48 -9.52 14.21
N ILE A 30 -9.61 -8.75 13.55
CA ILE A 30 -9.62 -8.56 12.09
C ILE A 30 -8.31 -9.13 11.58
N ASP A 31 -8.37 -10.05 10.63
CA ASP A 31 -7.20 -10.69 10.06
C ASP A 31 -6.30 -9.69 9.30
N GLN A 32 -5.04 -10.07 9.12
CA GLN A 32 -4.02 -9.18 8.56
C GLN A 32 -4.31 -8.77 7.11
N LYS A 33 -4.90 -9.66 6.32
CA LYS A 33 -5.25 -9.42 4.92
C LYS A 33 -6.35 -8.36 4.84
N THR A 34 -7.40 -8.49 5.64
CA THR A 34 -8.49 -7.50 5.73
C THR A 34 -7.99 -6.14 6.21
N ARG A 35 -7.07 -6.10 7.20
CA ARG A 35 -6.46 -4.84 7.66
C ARG A 35 -5.73 -4.10 6.54
N TYR A 36 -4.99 -4.81 5.70
CA TYR A 36 -4.32 -4.19 4.56
C TYR A 36 -5.31 -3.59 3.56
N LEU A 37 -6.41 -4.27 3.26
CA LEU A 37 -7.46 -3.73 2.38
C LEU A 37 -8.12 -2.48 2.97
N LEU A 38 -8.43 -2.48 4.26
CA LEU A 38 -8.99 -1.31 4.96
C LEU A 38 -8.01 -0.13 4.97
N SER A 39 -6.73 -0.39 5.26
CA SER A 39 -5.70 0.64 5.27
C SER A 39 -5.41 1.19 3.88
N LEU A 40 -5.45 0.34 2.84
CA LEU A 40 -5.38 0.73 1.44
C LEU A 40 -6.54 1.66 1.09
N ALA A 41 -7.79 1.25 1.38
CA ALA A 41 -8.99 2.05 1.10
C ALA A 41 -8.98 3.40 1.82
N ASN A 42 -8.59 3.43 3.10
CA ASN A 42 -8.40 4.66 3.86
C ASN A 42 -7.24 5.53 3.32
N GLY A 43 -6.21 4.89 2.77
CA GLY A 43 -5.13 5.57 2.07
C GLY A 43 -5.63 6.29 0.81
N VAL A 44 -6.46 5.61 0.01
CA VAL A 44 -7.10 6.17 -1.18
C VAL A 44 -8.03 7.32 -0.82
N GLY A 45 -8.93 7.13 0.15
CA GLY A 45 -9.86 8.17 0.58
C GLY A 45 -9.17 9.42 1.14
N GLY A 46 -7.95 9.29 1.66
CA GLY A 46 -7.13 10.41 2.11
C GLY A 46 -6.15 10.96 1.06
N GLY A 47 -6.22 10.51 -0.21
CA GLY A 47 -5.27 10.91 -1.27
C GLY A 47 -3.82 10.48 -1.03
N ARG A 48 -3.56 9.56 -0.08
CA ARG A 48 -2.23 9.10 0.31
C ARG A 48 -1.77 7.93 -0.56
N TYR A 49 -1.70 8.14 -1.87
CA TYR A 49 -1.45 7.06 -2.84
C TYR A 49 -0.16 6.29 -2.59
N ARG A 50 0.91 6.94 -2.10
CA ARG A 50 2.15 6.26 -1.71
C ARG A 50 1.95 5.23 -0.60
N GLN A 51 1.13 5.58 0.40
CA GLN A 51 0.78 4.65 1.46
C GLN A 51 -0.12 3.56 0.92
N ALA A 52 -1.16 3.92 0.15
CA ALA A 52 -2.07 2.94 -0.44
C ALA A 52 -1.32 1.91 -1.30
N THR A 53 -0.32 2.32 -2.09
CA THR A 53 0.53 1.40 -2.87
C THR A 53 1.24 0.38 -1.97
N ARG A 54 1.83 0.82 -0.84
CA ARG A 54 2.50 -0.10 0.09
C ARG A 54 1.52 -1.08 0.71
N GLU A 55 0.32 -0.63 1.10
CA GLU A 55 -0.70 -1.51 1.68
C GLU A 55 -1.27 -2.49 0.64
N LEU A 56 -1.36 -2.10 -0.63
CA LEU A 56 -1.68 -3.01 -1.74
C LEU A 56 -0.65 -4.13 -1.87
N ILE A 57 0.65 -3.79 -1.87
CA ILE A 57 1.73 -4.79 -2.01
C ILE A 57 1.73 -5.75 -0.83
N LYS A 58 1.58 -5.22 0.40
CA LYS A 58 1.48 -6.05 1.61
C LYS A 58 0.25 -6.94 1.58
N GLY A 59 -0.91 -6.41 1.19
CA GLY A 59 -2.15 -7.17 1.05
C GLY A 59 -1.99 -8.32 0.05
N TYR A 60 -1.45 -8.02 -1.14
CA TYR A 60 -1.19 -9.02 -2.17
C TYR A 60 -0.23 -10.11 -1.68
N ALA A 61 0.88 -9.73 -1.05
CA ALA A 61 1.83 -10.67 -0.43
C ALA A 61 1.16 -11.54 0.64
N ALA A 62 0.23 -10.98 1.41
CA ALA A 62 -0.52 -11.66 2.48
C ALA A 62 -1.69 -12.52 1.99
N GLY A 63 -1.98 -12.59 0.69
CA GLY A 63 -3.00 -13.50 0.17
C GLY A 63 -4.16 -12.85 -0.57
N VAL A 64 -4.22 -11.51 -0.69
CA VAL A 64 -5.28 -10.86 -1.48
C VAL A 64 -5.22 -11.34 -2.93
N ALA A 65 -6.34 -11.82 -3.44
CA ALA A 65 -6.51 -12.24 -4.81
C ALA A 65 -6.80 -11.04 -5.72
N VAL A 66 -6.43 -11.14 -7.00
CA VAL A 66 -6.74 -10.11 -8.00
C VAL A 66 -8.23 -9.79 -8.05
N LYS A 67 -9.12 -10.79 -7.95
CA LYS A 67 -10.58 -10.55 -7.94
C LYS A 67 -11.04 -9.66 -6.77
N GLU A 68 -10.41 -9.76 -5.60
CA GLU A 68 -10.73 -8.91 -4.46
C GLU A 68 -10.24 -7.47 -4.69
N LEU A 69 -9.09 -7.32 -5.36
CA LEU A 69 -8.62 -6.00 -5.81
C LEU A 69 -9.54 -5.41 -6.89
N ASP A 70 -10.00 -6.21 -7.85
CA ASP A 70 -10.91 -5.77 -8.90
C ASP A 70 -12.21 -5.19 -8.31
N GLU A 71 -12.79 -5.87 -7.32
CA GLU A 71 -13.96 -5.37 -6.58
C GLU A 71 -13.63 -4.08 -5.81
N LEU A 72 -12.49 -4.04 -5.10
CA LEU A 72 -12.09 -2.85 -4.34
C LEU A 72 -11.83 -1.63 -5.22
N PHE A 73 -11.18 -1.79 -6.38
CA PHE A 73 -10.99 -0.68 -7.33
C PHE A 73 -12.32 -0.23 -7.94
N SER A 74 -13.27 -1.14 -8.17
CA SER A 74 -14.63 -0.77 -8.59
C SER A 74 -15.34 0.04 -7.50
N MET A 75 -15.16 -0.32 -6.23
CA MET A 75 -15.65 0.47 -5.10
C MET A 75 -15.00 1.85 -5.03
N PHE A 76 -13.74 2.02 -5.42
CA PHE A 76 -13.12 3.36 -5.49
C PHE A 76 -13.77 4.23 -6.56
N VAL A 77 -14.06 3.67 -7.74
CA VAL A 77 -14.80 4.39 -8.79
C VAL A 77 -16.17 4.83 -8.28
N TRP A 78 -16.88 3.95 -7.58
CA TRP A 78 -18.19 4.27 -7.01
C TRP A 78 -18.12 5.33 -5.90
N ASN A 79 -17.25 5.14 -4.91
CA ASN A 79 -17.20 5.97 -3.70
C ASN A 79 -16.52 7.33 -3.91
N GLN A 80 -15.56 7.43 -4.84
CA GLN A 80 -14.79 8.66 -5.09
C GLN A 80 -15.22 9.35 -6.40
N GLY A 81 -16.00 8.66 -7.24
CA GLY A 81 -16.45 9.15 -8.55
C GLY A 81 -15.47 8.82 -9.68
N VAL A 82 -16.03 8.68 -10.88
CA VAL A 82 -15.28 8.35 -12.12
C VAL A 82 -14.22 9.41 -12.43
N GLY A 83 -14.51 10.69 -12.20
CA GLY A 83 -13.57 11.80 -12.42
C GLY A 83 -12.31 11.67 -11.57
N THR A 84 -12.47 11.46 -10.26
CA THR A 84 -11.37 11.22 -9.32
C THR A 84 -10.57 9.97 -9.70
N PHE A 85 -11.25 8.91 -10.13
CA PHE A 85 -10.55 7.73 -10.60
C PHE A 85 -9.67 8.05 -11.82
N ALA A 86 -10.22 8.73 -12.83
CA ALA A 86 -9.50 9.03 -14.06
C ALA A 86 -8.34 10.01 -13.84
N SER A 87 -8.51 11.03 -13.00
CA SER A 87 -7.50 12.09 -12.81
C SER A 87 -6.48 11.80 -11.73
N GLU A 88 -6.86 11.09 -10.66
CA GLU A 88 -6.00 10.88 -9.50
C GLU A 88 -5.56 9.43 -9.35
N ILE A 89 -6.51 8.48 -9.33
CA ILE A 89 -6.20 7.07 -9.04
C ILE A 89 -5.52 6.41 -10.24
N GLY A 90 -6.04 6.60 -11.45
CA GLY A 90 -5.52 6.04 -12.70
C GLY A 90 -4.04 6.35 -12.97
N PRO A 91 -3.58 7.60 -12.86
CA PRO A 91 -2.16 7.93 -13.01
C PRO A 91 -1.31 7.65 -11.77
N SER A 92 -1.90 7.19 -10.65
CA SER A 92 -1.18 6.99 -9.39
C SER A 92 -0.26 5.75 -9.42
N PRO A 93 0.79 5.71 -8.56
CA PRO A 93 1.57 4.50 -8.35
C PRO A 93 0.75 3.32 -7.79
N LEU A 94 -0.39 3.59 -7.14
CA LEU A 94 -1.29 2.54 -6.64
C LEU A 94 -1.90 1.75 -7.80
N PHE A 95 -2.44 2.45 -8.80
CA PHE A 95 -3.04 1.80 -9.96
C PHE A 95 -1.97 1.13 -10.83
N GLY A 96 -0.78 1.73 -10.94
CA GLY A 96 0.39 1.09 -11.56
C GLY A 96 0.74 -0.26 -10.94
N ALA A 97 0.86 -0.33 -9.61
CA ALA A 97 1.14 -1.57 -8.88
C ALA A 97 0.04 -2.64 -9.09
N TYR A 98 -1.23 -2.24 -9.03
CA TYR A 98 -2.36 -3.11 -9.33
C TYR A 98 -2.30 -3.69 -10.76
N MET A 99 -1.99 -2.87 -11.75
CA MET A 99 -1.86 -3.33 -13.14
C MET A 99 -0.70 -4.31 -13.33
N ILE A 100 0.43 -4.12 -12.63
CA ILE A 100 1.54 -5.09 -12.66
C ILE A 100 1.09 -6.44 -12.12
N ILE A 101 0.40 -6.46 -10.97
CA ILE A 101 -0.14 -7.70 -10.40
C ILE A 101 -1.01 -8.42 -11.42
N LYS A 102 -2.00 -7.73 -11.99
CA LYS A 102 -2.93 -8.33 -12.97
C LYS A 102 -2.21 -8.88 -14.19
N ASN A 103 -1.27 -8.12 -14.73
CA ASN A 103 -0.58 -8.51 -15.95
C ASN A 103 0.36 -9.69 -15.73
N LEU A 104 1.05 -9.75 -14.59
CA LEU A 104 1.99 -10.83 -14.29
C LEU A 104 1.28 -12.10 -13.83
N GLU A 105 0.19 -12.02 -13.05
CA GLU A 105 -0.63 -13.19 -12.73
C GLU A 105 -1.22 -13.82 -14.00
N LYS A 106 -1.73 -13.00 -14.94
CA LYS A 106 -2.22 -13.48 -16.24
C LYS A 106 -1.14 -14.19 -17.07
N LYS A 107 0.13 -13.83 -16.87
CA LYS A 107 1.28 -14.48 -17.52
C LYS A 107 1.77 -15.72 -16.77
N GLY A 108 1.09 -16.12 -15.70
CA GLY A 108 1.43 -17.30 -14.90
C GLY A 108 2.64 -17.11 -13.99
N LYS A 109 3.11 -15.87 -13.76
CA LYS A 109 4.17 -15.63 -12.78
C LYS A 109 3.70 -15.99 -11.37
N SER A 110 4.60 -16.53 -10.56
CA SER A 110 4.30 -16.81 -9.16
C SER A 110 4.12 -15.52 -8.36
N ARG A 111 3.30 -15.58 -7.32
CA ARG A 111 3.08 -14.44 -6.41
C ARG A 111 4.39 -13.90 -5.82
N SER A 112 5.33 -14.78 -5.47
CA SER A 112 6.63 -14.36 -4.91
C SER A 112 7.44 -13.53 -5.91
N GLU A 113 7.45 -13.91 -7.19
CA GLU A 113 8.12 -13.14 -8.24
C GLU A 113 7.45 -11.78 -8.45
N ILE A 114 6.11 -11.75 -8.44
CA ILE A 114 5.34 -10.51 -8.59
C ILE A 114 5.61 -9.57 -7.41
N VAL A 115 5.63 -10.08 -6.18
CA VAL A 115 5.96 -9.28 -4.98
C VAL A 115 7.38 -8.72 -5.07
N LYS A 116 8.34 -9.50 -5.57
CA LYS A 116 9.71 -9.02 -5.79
C LYS A 116 9.72 -7.86 -6.80
N ASP A 117 9.09 -8.05 -7.97
CA ASP A 117 8.99 -7.01 -9.00
C ASP A 117 8.33 -5.73 -8.44
N LEU A 118 7.28 -5.88 -7.61
CA LEU A 118 6.60 -4.77 -6.95
C LEU A 118 7.46 -4.06 -5.91
N VAL A 119 8.27 -4.76 -5.12
CA VAL A 119 9.16 -4.13 -4.14
C VAL A 119 10.33 -3.44 -4.83
N GLU A 120 10.81 -3.96 -5.94
CA GLU A 120 11.84 -3.28 -6.74
C GLU A 120 11.30 -1.99 -7.36
N GLN A 121 10.10 -2.05 -7.93
CA GLN A 121 9.47 -0.91 -8.58
C GLN A 121 8.77 0.05 -7.63
N PHE A 122 8.26 -0.41 -6.50
CA PHE A 122 7.44 0.39 -5.58
C PHE A 122 7.81 0.21 -4.10
N GLY A 123 9.02 -0.26 -3.82
CA GLY A 123 9.56 -0.31 -2.47
C GLY A 123 10.11 1.03 -2.00
N GLU A 124 10.66 1.04 -0.78
CA GLU A 124 11.13 2.27 -0.10
C GLU A 124 12.20 3.05 -0.86
N LYS A 125 12.89 2.41 -1.81
CA LYS A 125 13.92 3.01 -2.66
C LYS A 125 13.35 3.81 -3.83
N ASN A 126 12.10 3.58 -4.24
CA ASN A 126 11.49 4.30 -5.36
C ASN A 126 10.96 5.68 -4.89
N PRO A 127 11.35 6.80 -5.53
CA PRO A 127 10.92 8.15 -5.13
C PRO A 127 9.41 8.41 -5.21
N ALA A 128 8.67 7.67 -6.04
CA ALA A 128 7.22 7.76 -6.17
C ALA A 128 6.47 7.17 -4.96
N VAL A 129 7.14 6.44 -4.07
CA VAL A 129 6.51 5.70 -2.95
C VAL A 129 7.37 5.65 -1.68
N GLY A 130 8.63 6.03 -1.76
CA GLY A 130 9.57 6.05 -0.65
C GLY A 130 9.12 6.99 0.46
N THR A 131 9.51 6.65 1.68
CA THR A 131 9.23 7.43 2.91
C THR A 131 10.39 8.34 3.30
N VAL A 132 11.54 8.21 2.63
CA VAL A 132 12.77 8.95 2.94
C VAL A 132 12.94 10.12 1.98
N TYR A 133 12.99 11.33 2.52
CA TYR A 133 13.37 12.53 1.76
C TYR A 133 14.85 12.43 1.38
N LYS A 134 15.14 12.27 0.08
CA LYS A 134 16.48 12.49 -0.45
C LYS A 134 16.55 13.94 -0.88
N GLY A 135 17.17 14.80 -0.08
CA GLY A 135 17.45 16.18 -0.46
C GLY A 135 18.10 16.21 -1.84
N LYS A 136 17.62 17.07 -2.74
CA LYS A 136 18.32 17.33 -4.00
C LYS A 136 19.73 17.80 -3.64
N LYS A 137 20.75 17.08 -4.11
CA LYS A 137 22.10 17.64 -4.21
C LYS A 137 22.10 18.76 -5.25
#